data_AF-A0A7X8AMU1-F1
#
_entry.id   AF-A0A7X8AMU1-F1
#
_cell.length_a   1.000
_cell.length_b   1.000
_cell.length_c   1.000
_cell.angle_alpha   90.00
_cell.angle_beta   90.00
_cell.angle_gamma   90.00
#
_symmetry.space_group_name_H-M   'P 1'
#
loop_
_entity.id
_entity.type
_entity.pdbx_description
1 polymer ?
#
loop_
_entity_poly.entity_id
_entity_poly.type
_entity_poly.pdbx_seq_one_letter_code
_entity_poly.pdbx_strand_id
1 'polypeptide(L)'
;WAAWNYARAAGADGESRLSVTYHMNRLQGLAATREYCVSLNRPQPPAPGRTVAEMLYTHPMYTTEALATQAELPALSGPLHTHFCGSYHRWGFHEDAVASGLAVCRRFGLEL
;
A
#
# COMPACT_ATOMS: atom_id res chain seq x y z
N TRP A 1 -21.40 11.93 6.46
CA TRP A 1 -20.63 10.93 5.69
C TRP A 1 -19.16 11.26 5.79
N ALA A 2 -18.32 10.25 6.08
CA ALA A 2 -16.87 10.40 6.18
C ALA A 2 -16.20 10.24 4.79
N ALA A 3 -14.94 10.64 4.67
CA ALA A 3 -14.15 10.46 3.43
C ALA A 3 -13.80 8.98 3.17
N TRP A 4 -13.91 8.12 4.19
CA TRP A 4 -13.77 6.69 4.07
C TRP A 4 -14.61 5.98 5.14
N ASN A 5 -15.05 4.77 4.84
CA ASN A 5 -15.71 3.87 5.78
C ASN A 5 -15.11 2.47 5.67
N TYR A 6 -15.04 1.76 6.78
CA TYR A 6 -14.70 0.33 6.79
C TYR A 6 -15.94 -0.50 7.12
N ALA A 7 -16.01 -1.70 6.55
CA ALA A 7 -17.05 -2.66 6.82
C ALA A 7 -16.42 -4.04 7.04
N ARG A 8 -16.98 -4.79 7.98
CA ARG A 8 -16.61 -6.17 8.25
C ARG A 8 -17.80 -7.04 7.92
N ALA A 9 -17.69 -7.85 6.87
CA ALA A 9 -18.71 -8.83 6.54
C ALA A 9 -18.37 -10.16 7.25
N ALA A 10 -19.40 -10.82 7.79
CA ALA A 10 -19.27 -12.22 8.20
C ALA A 10 -19.11 -13.08 6.94
N GLY A 11 -18.01 -13.82 6.81
CA GLY A 11 -17.83 -14.79 5.72
C GLY A 11 -18.55 -16.10 6.01
N ALA A 12 -18.81 -16.87 4.95
CA ALA A 12 -19.45 -18.19 5.04
C ALA A 12 -18.62 -19.20 5.87
N ASP A 13 -17.30 -19.03 5.93
CA ASP A 13 -16.36 -19.95 6.58
C ASP A 13 -15.82 -19.43 7.92
N GLY A 14 -16.48 -18.44 8.53
CA GLY A 14 -16.03 -17.79 9.78
C GLY A 14 -14.89 -16.77 9.59
N GLU A 15 -14.28 -16.69 8.40
CA GLU A 15 -13.35 -15.62 8.06
C GLU A 15 -14.09 -14.30 7.80
N SER A 16 -13.77 -13.28 8.59
CA SER A 16 -14.33 -11.95 8.38
C SER A 16 -13.57 -11.20 7.29
N ARG A 17 -14.23 -10.84 6.19
CA ARG A 17 -13.62 -10.01 5.15
C ARG A 17 -13.78 -8.53 5.50
N LEU A 18 -12.66 -7.86 5.66
CA LEU A 18 -12.61 -6.41 5.82
C LEU A 18 -12.64 -5.76 4.45
N SER A 19 -13.52 -4.78 4.29
CA SER A 19 -13.56 -3.90 3.13
C SER A 19 -13.45 -2.46 3.58
N VAL A 20 -12.73 -1.66 2.81
CA VAL A 20 -12.66 -0.21 2.99
C VAL A 20 -13.15 0.43 1.72
N THR A 21 -13.97 1.47 1.84
CA THR A 21 -14.39 2.30 0.71
C THR A 21 -14.06 3.75 0.97
N TYR A 22 -13.28 4.33 0.07
CA TYR A 22 -12.94 5.74 0.02
C TYR A 22 -13.92 6.48 -0.89
N HIS A 23 -14.42 7.60 -0.41
CA HIS A 23 -15.19 8.53 -1.21
C HIS A 23 -14.25 9.59 -1.78
N MET A 24 -13.85 9.42 -3.04
CA MET A 24 -12.77 10.18 -3.65
C MET A 24 -13.13 11.65 -3.84
N ASN A 25 -14.41 11.97 -4.09
CA ASN A 25 -14.84 13.36 -4.22
C ASN A 25 -14.58 14.14 -2.93
N ARG A 26 -14.88 13.57 -1.77
CA ARG A 26 -14.56 14.22 -0.48
C ARG A 26 -13.08 14.14 -0.15
N LEU A 27 -12.46 12.97 -0.36
CA LEU A 27 -11.06 12.74 0.03
C LEU A 27 -10.08 13.63 -0.76
N GLN A 28 -10.32 13.81 -2.05
CA GLN A 28 -9.46 14.56 -2.97
C GLN A 28 -10.05 15.91 -3.39
N GLY A 29 -11.25 16.26 -2.92
CA GLY A 29 -11.93 17.51 -3.29
C GLY A 29 -12.38 17.57 -4.75
N LEU A 30 -12.75 16.44 -5.36
CA LEU A 30 -13.15 16.41 -6.77
C LEU A 30 -14.50 17.12 -6.98
N ALA A 31 -14.50 18.18 -7.78
CA ALA A 31 -15.70 18.85 -8.25
C ALA A 31 -16.32 18.08 -9.42
N ALA A 32 -17.01 16.98 -9.11
CA ALA A 32 -17.69 16.15 -10.10
C ALA A 32 -19.16 15.92 -9.72
N THR A 33 -20.02 15.86 -10.73
CA THR A 33 -21.45 15.49 -10.58
C THR A 33 -21.65 14.01 -10.32
N ARG A 34 -20.65 13.18 -10.68
CA ARG A 34 -20.62 11.74 -10.42
C ARG A 34 -19.87 11.46 -9.12
N GLU A 35 -20.36 10.47 -8.39
CA GLU A 35 -19.68 9.94 -7.21
C GLU A 35 -18.59 8.94 -7.62
N TYR A 36 -17.36 9.19 -7.18
CA TYR A 36 -16.23 8.30 -7.38
C TYR A 36 -15.84 7.65 -6.06
N CYS A 37 -15.81 6.31 -6.06
CA CYS A 37 -15.43 5.52 -4.92
C CYS A 37 -14.30 4.56 -5.28
N VAL A 38 -13.37 4.35 -4.35
CA VAL A 38 -12.37 3.28 -4.41
C VAL A 38 -12.66 2.31 -3.28
N SER A 39 -13.02 1.08 -3.63
CA SER A 39 -13.31 0.02 -2.67
C SER A 39 -12.24 -1.05 -2.72
N LEU A 40 -11.73 -1.46 -1.55
CA LEU A 40 -10.76 -2.54 -1.38
C LEU A 40 -11.49 -3.75 -0.80
N ASN A 41 -11.23 -4.94 -1.34
CA ASN A 41 -11.73 -6.22 -0.81
C ASN A 41 -13.26 -6.25 -0.56
N ARG A 42 -14.03 -5.59 -1.43
CA ARG A 42 -15.49 -5.54 -1.29
C ARG A 42 -16.09 -6.93 -1.53
N PRO A 43 -16.98 -7.45 -0.66
CA PRO A 43 -17.54 -8.79 -0.82
C PRO A 43 -18.39 -8.96 -2.09
N GLN A 44 -19.02 -7.88 -2.54
CA GLN A 44 -19.87 -7.84 -3.72
C GLN A 44 -19.34 -6.82 -4.71
N PRO A 45 -19.26 -7.15 -6.01
CA PRO A 45 -18.81 -6.21 -7.02
C PRO A 45 -19.80 -5.04 -7.16
N PRO A 46 -19.35 -3.88 -7.68
CA PRO A 46 -20.25 -2.81 -8.12
C PRO A 46 -21.24 -3.30 -9.20
N ALA A 47 -22.32 -2.57 -9.39
CA ALA A 47 -23.27 -2.87 -10.46
C ALA A 47 -22.57 -2.88 -11.85
N PRO A 48 -23.03 -3.71 -12.80
CA PRO A 48 -22.44 -3.78 -14.14
C PRO A 48 -22.32 -2.40 -14.79
N GLY A 49 -21.20 -2.15 -15.46
CA GLY A 49 -20.92 -0.86 -16.11
C GLY A 49 -20.59 0.31 -15.16
N ARG A 50 -20.45 0.07 -13.85
CA ARG A 50 -20.06 1.10 -12.87
C ARG A 50 -18.57 1.07 -12.49
N THR A 51 -17.84 0.01 -12.86
CA THR A 51 -16.39 -0.08 -12.62
C THR A 51 -15.64 0.76 -13.64
N VAL A 52 -14.83 1.71 -13.17
CA VAL A 52 -13.94 2.52 -14.02
C VAL A 52 -12.63 1.78 -14.27
N ALA A 53 -12.06 1.19 -13.22
CA ALA A 53 -10.85 0.39 -13.27
C ALA A 53 -10.89 -0.64 -12.12
N GLU A 54 -10.22 -1.77 -12.34
CA GLU A 54 -9.97 -2.78 -11.32
C GLU A 54 -8.49 -3.17 -11.39
N MET A 55 -7.85 -3.26 -10.23
CA MET A 55 -6.45 -3.64 -10.12
C MET A 55 -6.29 -4.63 -8.98
N LEU A 56 -5.41 -5.61 -9.16
CA LEU A 56 -4.94 -6.47 -8.09
C LEU A 56 -3.65 -5.88 -7.50
N TYR A 57 -3.64 -5.67 -6.19
CA TYR A 57 -2.45 -5.27 -5.44
C TYR A 57 -2.14 -6.30 -4.37
N THR A 58 -0.85 -6.56 -4.19
CA THR A 58 -0.34 -7.34 -3.05
C THR A 58 0.28 -6.38 -2.06
N HIS A 59 -0.07 -6.53 -0.78
CA HIS A 59 0.52 -5.72 0.29
C HIS A 59 1.42 -6.61 1.17
N PRO A 60 2.68 -6.24 1.42
CA PRO A 60 3.52 -6.98 2.36
C PRO A 60 2.90 -6.94 3.76
N MET A 61 2.95 -8.07 4.44
CA MET A 61 2.56 -8.18 5.86
C MET A 61 3.81 -8.07 6.73
N TYR A 62 3.76 -7.19 7.71
CA TYR A 62 4.83 -7.03 8.70
C TYR A 62 4.53 -7.92 9.89
N THR A 63 5.17 -9.08 9.93
CA THR A 63 5.15 -9.95 11.10
C THR A 63 6.30 -9.60 12.03
N THR A 64 6.26 -10.11 13.26
CA THR A 64 7.36 -10.00 14.22
C THR A 64 8.67 -10.55 13.66
N GLU A 65 8.60 -11.65 12.92
CA GLU A 65 9.74 -12.30 12.28
C GLU A 65 10.29 -11.45 11.14
N ALA A 66 9.41 -10.86 10.31
CA ALA A 66 9.83 -9.97 9.23
C ALA A 66 10.48 -8.68 9.76
N LEU A 67 9.97 -8.13 10.86
CA LEU A 67 10.55 -6.95 11.50
C LEU A 67 11.90 -7.24 12.16
N ALA A 68 12.07 -8.44 12.74
CA ALA A 68 13.32 -8.83 13.39
C ALA A 68 14.52 -8.84 12.42
N THR A 69 14.30 -9.13 11.14
CA THR A 69 15.36 -9.17 10.11
C THR A 69 15.65 -7.81 9.47
N GLN A 70 14.85 -6.78 9.76
CA GLN A 70 14.95 -5.48 9.10
C GLN A 70 16.33 -4.81 9.30
N ALA A 71 16.94 -4.99 10.47
CA ALA A 71 18.27 -4.44 10.78
C ALA A 71 19.39 -5.05 9.93
N GLU A 72 19.16 -6.21 9.32
CA GLU A 72 20.12 -6.92 8.47
C GLU A 72 20.11 -6.42 7.02
N LEU A 73 19.03 -5.76 6.58
CA LEU A 73 18.85 -5.29 5.20
C LEU A 73 20.01 -4.41 4.68
N PRO A 74 20.61 -3.48 5.46
CA PRO A 74 21.72 -2.67 4.98
C PRO A 74 22.95 -3.48 4.56
N ALA A 75 23.15 -4.67 5.15
CA ALA A 75 24.27 -5.55 4.84
C ALA A 75 24.12 -6.25 3.47
N LEU A 76 22.90 -6.32 2.93
CA LEU A 76 22.64 -6.89 1.60
C LEU A 76 23.11 -6.00 0.45
N SER A 77 23.37 -4.71 0.71
CA SER A 77 23.74 -3.74 -0.32
C SER A 77 25.25 -3.63 -0.51
N GLY A 78 25.71 -3.87 -1.74
CA GLY A 78 27.11 -3.80 -2.14
C GLY A 78 27.68 -5.12 -2.67
N PRO A 79 27.41 -6.29 -2.04
CA PRO A 79 27.79 -7.58 -2.60
C PRO A 79 27.30 -7.73 -4.04
N LEU A 80 28.16 -8.24 -4.92
CA LEU A 80 27.86 -8.45 -6.34
C LEU A 80 27.40 -7.17 -7.08
N HIS A 81 27.87 -6.00 -6.66
CA HIS A 81 27.46 -4.70 -7.22
C HIS A 81 25.94 -4.48 -7.23
N THR A 82 25.23 -5.12 -6.31
CA THR A 82 23.77 -5.08 -6.22
C THR A 82 23.36 -4.34 -4.95
N HIS A 83 22.36 -3.47 -5.08
CA HIS A 83 21.81 -2.68 -4.00
C HIS A 83 20.31 -2.89 -3.93
N PHE A 84 19.78 -2.91 -2.71
CA PHE A 84 18.36 -3.12 -2.44
C PHE A 84 17.79 -1.87 -1.78
N CYS A 85 16.65 -1.41 -2.27
CA CYS A 85 15.87 -0.34 -1.67
C CYS A 85 14.38 -0.63 -1.85
N GLY A 86 13.54 0.00 -1.02
CA GLY A 86 12.10 -0.18 -1.04
C GLY A 86 11.51 0.07 0.34
N SER A 87 10.19 0.22 0.40
CA SER A 87 9.48 0.58 1.62
C SER A 87 9.64 -0.43 2.77
N TYR A 88 9.98 -1.69 2.45
CA TYR A 88 10.30 -2.75 3.40
C TYR A 88 11.56 -2.51 4.25
N HIS A 89 12.39 -1.53 3.89
CA HIS A 89 13.52 -1.10 4.71
C HIS A 89 13.10 -0.43 6.02
N ARG A 90 11.82 -0.06 6.17
CA ARG A 90 11.24 0.54 7.39
C ARG A 90 9.76 0.13 7.56
N TRP A 91 8.82 1.07 7.53
CA TRP A 91 7.44 0.84 7.96
C TRP A 91 6.45 0.66 6.81
N GLY A 92 6.95 0.50 5.58
CA GLY A 92 6.11 0.21 4.41
C GLY A 92 5.50 1.42 3.72
N PHE A 93 5.87 2.64 4.11
CA PHE A 93 5.34 3.85 3.49
C PHE A 93 6.18 4.32 2.28
N HIS A 94 5.61 5.25 1.51
CA HIS A 94 6.32 5.85 0.37
C HIS A 94 7.60 6.59 0.78
N GLU A 95 7.57 7.27 1.92
CA GLU A 95 8.75 7.95 2.48
C GLU A 95 9.90 6.97 2.76
N ASP A 96 9.58 5.77 3.22
CA ASP A 96 10.57 4.72 3.48
C ASP A 96 11.22 4.21 2.19
N ALA A 97 10.44 4.12 1.11
CA ALA A 97 10.95 3.78 -0.21
C ALA A 97 11.89 4.87 -0.75
N VAL A 98 11.52 6.14 -0.60
CA VAL A 98 12.36 7.28 -1.02
C VAL A 98 13.64 7.33 -0.19
N ALA A 99 13.53 7.24 1.15
CA ALA A 99 14.66 7.30 2.05
C ALA A 99 15.66 6.15 1.80
N SER A 100 15.17 4.93 1.54
CA SER A 100 16.04 3.80 1.19
C SER A 100 16.69 3.96 -0.18
N GLY A 101 16.00 4.53 -1.17
CA GLY A 101 16.58 4.88 -2.46
C GLY A 101 17.72 5.90 -2.31
N LEU A 102 17.51 6.97 -1.52
CA LEU A 102 18.56 7.94 -1.20
C LEU A 102 19.76 7.31 -0.48
N ALA A 103 19.52 6.33 0.39
CA ALA A 103 20.61 5.59 1.04
C ALA A 103 21.48 4.82 0.03
N VAL A 104 20.88 4.31 -1.07
CA VAL A 104 21.64 3.73 -2.18
C VAL A 104 22.40 4.82 -2.94
N CYS A 105 21.76 5.94 -3.32
CA CYS A 105 22.41 7.04 -4.03
C CYS A 105 23.65 7.58 -3.30
N ARG A 106 23.60 7.72 -1.97
CA ARG A 106 24.74 8.16 -1.16
C ARG A 106 25.97 7.26 -1.27
N ARG A 107 25.80 5.96 -1.54
CA ARG A 107 26.92 5.04 -1.79
C ARG A 107 27.67 5.36 -3.09
N PHE A 108 27.02 6.08 -4.00
CA PHE A 108 27.61 6.61 -5.23
C PHE A 108 28.03 8.08 -5.11
N GLY A 109 28.01 8.66 -3.90
CA GLY A 109 28.33 10.06 -3.67
C GLY A 109 27.28 11.05 -4.18
N LEU A 110 26.03 10.60 -4.37
CA LEU A 110 24.92 11.41 -4.85
C LEU A 110 23.94 11.74 -3.72
N GLU A 111 23.47 12.98 -3.66
CA GLU A 111 22.49 13.50 -2.68
C GLU A 111 21.41 14.34 -3.38
N LEU A 112 20.33 14.65 -2.65
CA LEU A 112 19.15 15.38 -3.15
C LEU A 112 19.16 16.85 -2.73
#